data_AF-A0A836VZG4-F1
#
_entry.id   AF-A0A836VZG4-F1
#
_cell.length_a   1.000
_cell.length_b   1.000
_cell.length_c   1.000
_cell.angle_alpha   90.00
_cell.angle_beta   90.00
_cell.angle_gamma   90.00
#
_symmetry.space_group_name_H-M   'P 1'
#
loop_
_entity.id
_entity.type
_entity.pdbx_description
1 polymer ?
#
loop_
_entity_poly.entity_id
_entity_poly.type
_entity_poly.pdbx_seq_one_letter_code
_entity_poly.pdbx_strand_id
1 'polypeptide(L)'
;SRALLQQALSAHDVVVCDRYVASNIAHQAAKLDGRARRDLVEWIERLEHETLWLPFPDLVILLDVPTRIAQELIAAKSRRSYTDRKADLQEADGGYLDRVRALYLELAATHSNWRTINCVPDGKMLDVESVSGLVWDAVQPLLPLP
;
A
#
# COMPACT_ATOMS: atom_id res chain seq x y z
N SER A 1 -9.16 -15.33 -1.67
CA SER A 1 -10.36 -15.63 -0.84
C SER A 1 -9.90 -15.95 0.58
N ARG A 2 -10.75 -15.77 1.60
CA ARG A 2 -10.41 -16.08 3.01
C ARG A 2 -9.83 -17.48 3.18
N ALA A 3 -10.48 -18.49 2.57
CA ALA A 3 -10.07 -19.87 2.67
C ALA A 3 -8.63 -20.11 2.15
N LEU A 4 -8.27 -19.48 1.03
CA LEU A 4 -6.90 -19.55 0.49
C LEU A 4 -5.87 -18.95 1.46
N LEU A 5 -6.19 -17.80 2.05
CA LEU A 5 -5.30 -17.13 3.00
C LEU A 5 -5.13 -17.96 4.28
N GLN A 6 -6.21 -18.54 4.81
CA GLN A 6 -6.13 -19.43 5.98
C GLN A 6 -5.31 -20.70 5.68
N GLN A 7 -5.48 -21.28 4.50
CA GLN A 7 -4.68 -22.42 4.07
C GLN A 7 -3.19 -22.05 3.99
N ALA A 8 -2.87 -20.91 3.38
CA ALA A 8 -1.48 -20.43 3.28
C ALA A 8 -0.87 -20.19 4.67
N LEU A 9 -1.61 -19.54 5.58
CA LEU A 9 -1.16 -19.30 6.96
C LEU A 9 -0.97 -20.60 7.76
N SER A 10 -1.68 -21.68 7.43
CA SER A 10 -1.48 -22.98 8.08
C SER A 10 -0.31 -23.79 7.51
N ALA A 11 0.13 -23.49 6.28
CA ALA A 11 1.11 -24.27 5.54
C ALA A 11 2.49 -23.61 5.47
N HIS A 12 2.60 -22.32 5.80
CA HIS A 12 3.79 -21.52 5.63
C HIS A 12 4.03 -20.65 6.86
N ASP A 13 5.30 -20.46 7.23
CA ASP A 13 5.69 -19.58 8.33
C ASP A 13 5.43 -18.10 8.01
N VAL A 14 5.51 -17.74 6.73
CA VAL A 14 5.32 -16.36 6.25
C VAL A 14 4.43 -16.38 5.01
N VAL A 15 3.43 -15.50 5.00
CA VAL A 15 2.57 -15.25 3.84
C VAL A 15 2.69 -13.77 3.46
N VAL A 16 3.12 -13.49 2.24
CA VAL A 16 3.24 -12.13 1.71
C VAL A 16 2.07 -11.84 0.77
N CYS A 17 1.36 -10.75 1.04
CA CYS A 17 0.27 -10.27 0.21
C CYS A 17 0.70 -9.00 -0.54
N ASP A 18 0.68 -9.02 -1.87
CA ASP A 18 0.72 -7.80 -2.67
C ASP A 18 -0.67 -7.15 -2.60
N ARG A 19 -0.77 -6.12 -1.75
CA ARG A 19 -2.00 -5.45 -1.31
C ARG A 19 -2.88 -6.30 -0.38
N TYR A 20 -3.62 -5.60 0.47
CA TYR A 20 -4.57 -6.18 1.41
C TYR A 20 -5.68 -5.16 1.74
N VAL A 21 -6.34 -5.28 2.89
CA VAL A 21 -7.44 -4.40 3.35
C VAL A 21 -7.07 -2.91 3.27
N ALA A 22 -5.86 -2.53 3.71
CA ALA A 22 -5.38 -1.15 3.68
C ALA A 22 -5.43 -0.52 2.28
N SER A 23 -5.25 -1.31 1.22
CA SER A 23 -5.36 -0.81 -0.15
C SER A 23 -6.79 -0.47 -0.56
N ASN A 24 -7.77 -1.24 -0.09
CA ASN A 24 -9.17 -0.93 -0.31
C ASN A 24 -9.54 0.38 0.41
N ILE A 25 -9.12 0.51 1.68
CA ILE A 25 -9.30 1.72 2.47
C ILE A 25 -8.68 2.92 1.74
N ALA A 26 -7.39 2.86 1.41
CA ALA A 26 -6.66 3.98 0.82
C ALA A 26 -7.30 4.47 -0.49
N HIS A 27 -7.72 3.56 -1.37
CA HIS A 27 -8.30 3.94 -2.67
C HIS A 27 -9.76 4.41 -2.57
N GLN A 28 -10.58 3.83 -1.70
CA GLN A 28 -12.00 4.22 -1.61
C GLN A 28 -12.17 5.48 -0.76
N ALA A 29 -11.48 5.58 0.37
CA ALA A 29 -11.62 6.72 1.26
C ALA A 29 -10.90 7.98 0.73
N ALA A 30 -9.89 7.87 -0.15
CA ALA A 30 -9.29 9.04 -0.82
C ALA A 30 -10.24 9.80 -1.78
N LYS A 31 -11.45 9.26 -2.02
CA LYS A 31 -12.50 9.89 -2.84
C LYS A 31 -13.48 10.73 -2.00
N LEU A 32 -13.38 10.66 -0.68
CA LEU A 32 -14.28 11.31 0.27
C LEU A 32 -13.48 12.16 1.26
N ASP A 33 -14.16 13.09 1.92
CA ASP A 33 -13.57 13.96 2.94
C ASP A 33 -14.35 13.93 4.26
N GLY A 34 -13.73 14.48 5.31
CA GLY A 34 -14.38 14.75 6.58
C GLY A 34 -15.00 13.51 7.24
N ARG A 35 -16.29 13.62 7.61
CA ARG A 35 -17.03 12.54 8.29
C ARG A 35 -17.25 11.34 7.37
N ALA A 36 -17.67 11.56 6.12
CA ALA A 36 -17.95 10.47 5.18
C ALA A 36 -16.70 9.60 4.93
N ARG A 37 -15.51 10.22 4.88
CA ARG A 37 -14.24 9.49 4.79
C ARG A 37 -14.04 8.55 5.98
N ARG A 38 -14.21 9.05 7.20
CA ARG A 38 -14.03 8.25 8.44
C ARG A 38 -15.04 7.11 8.53
N ASP A 39 -16.31 7.41 8.27
CA ASP A 39 -17.39 6.42 8.31
C ASP A 39 -17.12 5.29 7.30
N LEU A 40 -16.56 5.60 6.12
CA LEU A 40 -16.17 4.61 5.13
C LEU A 40 -14.97 3.77 5.57
N VAL A 41 -13.94 4.37 6.16
CA VAL A 41 -12.77 3.64 6.70
C VAL A 41 -13.25 2.62 7.74
N GLU A 42 -14.00 3.07 8.74
CA GLU A 42 -14.54 2.21 9.79
C GLU A 42 -15.44 1.12 9.23
N TRP A 43 -16.27 1.43 8.22
CA TRP A 43 -17.11 0.43 7.57
C TRP A 43 -16.30 -0.63 6.84
N ILE A 44 -15.26 -0.26 6.09
CA ILE A 44 -14.38 -1.23 5.40
C ILE A 44 -13.68 -2.11 6.42
N GLU A 45 -13.13 -1.55 7.49
CA GLU A 45 -12.45 -2.32 8.54
C GLU A 45 -13.38 -3.35 9.19
N ARG A 46 -14.59 -2.94 9.59
CA ARG A 46 -15.58 -3.87 10.16
C ARG A 46 -16.02 -4.93 9.15
N LEU A 47 -16.25 -4.55 7.89
CA LEU A 47 -16.64 -5.51 6.86
C LEU A 47 -15.55 -6.58 6.68
N GLU A 48 -14.31 -6.18 6.49
CA GLU A 48 -13.22 -7.09 6.17
C GLU A 48 -12.84 -7.96 7.38
N HIS A 49 -12.74 -7.37 8.58
CA HIS A 49 -12.23 -8.07 9.76
C HIS A 49 -13.32 -8.71 10.64
N GLU A 50 -14.50 -8.10 10.77
CA GLU A 50 -15.56 -8.62 11.65
C GLU A 50 -16.61 -9.44 10.88
N THR A 51 -16.89 -9.07 9.62
CA THR A 51 -17.91 -9.78 8.82
C THR A 51 -17.27 -10.87 7.97
N LEU A 52 -16.20 -10.53 7.25
CA LEU A 52 -15.47 -11.46 6.39
C LEU A 52 -14.38 -12.23 7.15
N TRP A 53 -14.06 -11.82 8.38
CA TRP A 53 -13.07 -12.48 9.26
C TRP A 53 -11.71 -12.67 8.57
N LEU A 54 -11.29 -11.66 7.81
CA LEU A 54 -9.94 -11.60 7.29
C LEU A 54 -8.96 -11.37 8.45
N PRO A 55 -7.89 -12.18 8.57
CA PRO A 55 -6.90 -12.00 9.63
C PRO A 55 -6.25 -10.63 9.53
N PHE A 56 -5.91 -10.04 10.67
CA PHE A 56 -5.07 -8.85 10.73
C PHE A 56 -3.62 -9.21 10.35
N PRO A 57 -2.93 -8.37 9.57
CA PRO A 57 -1.53 -8.61 9.23
C PRO A 57 -0.62 -8.34 10.44
N ASP A 58 0.37 -9.19 10.67
CA ASP A 58 1.40 -8.97 11.70
C ASP A 58 2.33 -7.79 11.37
N LEU A 59 2.51 -7.51 10.07
CA LEU A 59 3.31 -6.41 9.54
C LEU A 59 2.69 -5.87 8.25
N VAL A 60 2.65 -4.55 8.11
CA VAL A 60 2.34 -3.87 6.85
C VAL A 60 3.54 -3.04 6.43
N ILE A 61 4.05 -3.27 5.23
CA ILE A 61 5.14 -2.49 4.66
C ILE A 61 4.58 -1.54 3.60
N LEU A 62 4.69 -0.24 3.86
CA LEU A 62 4.36 0.79 2.89
C LEU A 62 5.63 1.21 2.14
N LEU A 63 5.70 0.87 0.86
CA LEU A 63 6.73 1.40 -0.04
C LEU A 63 6.30 2.81 -0.50
N ASP A 64 6.79 3.84 0.19
CA ASP A 64 6.42 5.22 -0.11
C ASP A 64 7.23 5.77 -1.27
N VAL A 65 6.52 6.16 -2.33
CA VAL A 65 7.07 6.83 -3.51
C VAL A 65 6.22 8.06 -3.78
N PRO A 66 6.81 9.26 -3.92
CA PRO A 66 6.07 10.45 -4.32
C PRO A 66 5.31 10.24 -5.64
N THR A 67 4.07 10.70 -5.69
CA THR A 67 3.15 10.52 -6.83
C THR A 67 3.78 10.87 -8.17
N ARG A 68 4.49 12.00 -8.24
CA ARG A 68 5.21 12.42 -9.46
C ARG A 68 6.16 11.34 -9.99
N ILE A 69 6.97 10.76 -9.11
CA ILE A 69 7.95 9.73 -9.49
C ILE A 69 7.23 8.43 -9.87
N ALA A 70 6.19 8.05 -9.12
CA ALA A 70 5.38 6.89 -9.46
C ALA A 70 4.74 7.03 -10.86
N GLN A 71 4.21 8.21 -11.19
CA GLN A 71 3.67 8.51 -12.52
C GLN A 71 4.75 8.49 -13.61
N GLU A 72 5.95 9.02 -13.35
CA GLU A 72 7.08 8.96 -14.28
C GLU A 72 7.49 7.50 -14.57
N LEU A 73 7.53 6.63 -13.54
CA LEU A 73 7.83 5.20 -13.68
C LEU A 73 6.74 4.46 -14.49
N ILE A 74 5.46 4.72 -14.22
CA ILE A 74 4.33 4.17 -14.98
C ILE A 74 4.35 4.68 -16.43
N ALA A 75 4.66 5.95 -16.64
CA ALA A 75 4.80 6.54 -17.96
C ALA A 75 5.95 5.90 -18.75
N ALA A 76 7.10 5.68 -18.12
CA ALA A 76 8.23 4.99 -18.74
C ALA A 76 7.90 3.54 -19.12
N LYS A 77 7.13 2.82 -18.28
CA LYS A 77 6.64 1.47 -18.57
C LYS A 77 5.60 1.46 -19.70
N SER A 78 4.70 2.46 -19.72
CA SER A 78 3.62 2.59 -20.70
C SER A 78 4.03 3.25 -22.01
N ARG A 79 5.18 3.93 -22.15
CA ARG A 79 5.71 4.40 -23.44
C ARG A 79 5.97 3.27 -24.45
N ARG A 80 5.88 2.00 -24.02
CA ARG A 80 5.83 0.82 -24.88
C ARG A 80 4.43 0.57 -25.50
N SER A 81 3.40 1.37 -25.18
CA SER A 81 2.03 1.31 -25.69
C SER A 81 1.37 2.71 -25.76
N TYR A 82 0.91 3.11 -26.94
CA TYR A 82 0.64 4.48 -27.45
C TYR A 82 -0.41 5.42 -26.77
N THR A 83 -0.31 6.74 -27.10
CA THR A 83 -1.32 7.87 -27.27
C THR A 83 -1.42 9.09 -26.31
N ASP A 84 -1.77 10.24 -26.93
CA ASP A 84 -1.69 11.67 -26.55
C ASP A 84 -2.86 12.27 -25.74
N ARG A 85 -3.69 11.46 -25.06
CA ARG A 85 -4.74 11.96 -24.13
C ARG A 85 -4.28 12.10 -22.67
N LYS A 86 -2.96 12.06 -22.43
CA LYS A 86 -2.39 11.81 -21.10
C LYS A 86 -2.39 13.00 -20.14
N ALA A 87 -2.26 14.24 -20.60
CA ALA A 87 -1.96 15.37 -19.70
C ALA A 87 -3.09 15.68 -18.70
N ASP A 88 -4.32 15.89 -19.16
CA ASP A 88 -5.45 16.23 -18.27
C ASP A 88 -5.87 15.04 -17.38
N LEU A 89 -5.78 13.81 -17.91
CA LEU A 89 -6.02 12.60 -17.12
C LEU A 89 -4.91 12.38 -16.08
N GLN A 90 -3.65 12.72 -16.39
CA GLN A 90 -2.53 12.63 -15.44
C GLN A 90 -2.64 13.63 -14.30
N GLU A 91 -3.19 14.83 -14.54
CA GLU A 91 -3.37 15.84 -13.50
C GLU A 91 -4.51 15.46 -12.54
N ALA A 92 -5.64 14.98 -13.08
CA ALA A 92 -6.75 14.43 -12.27
C ALA A 92 -6.35 13.16 -11.51
N ASP A 93 -5.56 12.29 -12.14
CA ASP A 93 -5.00 11.09 -11.50
C ASP A 93 -3.93 11.47 -10.46
N GLY A 94 -3.13 12.50 -10.71
CA GLY A 94 -2.10 12.99 -9.78
C GLY A 94 -2.69 13.45 -8.45
N GLY A 95 -3.69 14.34 -8.50
CA GLY A 95 -4.35 14.81 -7.27
C GLY A 95 -5.07 13.68 -6.51
N TYR A 96 -5.62 12.69 -7.22
CA TYR A 96 -6.18 11.49 -6.59
C TYR A 96 -5.11 10.62 -5.94
N LEU A 97 -4.02 10.34 -6.65
CA LEU A 97 -2.89 9.54 -6.17
C LEU A 97 -2.20 10.20 -4.96
N ASP A 98 -2.12 11.54 -4.92
CA ASP A 98 -1.64 12.27 -3.75
C ASP A 98 -2.54 12.06 -2.54
N ARG A 99 -3.87 12.08 -2.71
CA ARG A 99 -4.80 11.76 -1.62
C ARG A 99 -4.70 10.30 -1.16
N VAL A 100 -4.53 9.36 -2.10
CA VAL A 100 -4.31 7.94 -1.77
C VAL A 100 -3.01 7.77 -0.99
N ARG A 101 -1.92 8.39 -1.43
CA ARG A 101 -0.62 8.36 -0.74
C ARG A 101 -0.74 8.98 0.66
N ALA A 102 -1.37 10.14 0.78
CA ALA A 102 -1.60 10.79 2.07
C ALA A 102 -2.37 9.88 3.02
N LEU A 103 -3.40 9.18 2.55
CA LEU A 103 -4.17 8.25 3.38
C LEU A 103 -3.33 7.02 3.79
N TYR A 104 -2.49 6.47 2.92
CA TYR A 104 -1.55 5.42 3.33
C TYR A 104 -0.58 5.90 4.41
N LEU A 105 -0.06 7.13 4.30
CA LEU A 105 0.82 7.72 5.31
C LEU A 105 0.08 7.96 6.63
N GLU A 106 -1.18 8.41 6.59
CA GLU A 106 -2.06 8.54 7.77
C GLU A 106 -2.27 7.18 8.46
N LEU A 107 -2.55 6.12 7.70
CA LEU A 107 -2.70 4.76 8.22
C LEU A 107 -1.38 4.27 8.85
N ALA A 108 -0.26 4.45 8.15
CA ALA A 108 1.06 4.04 8.63
C ALA A 108 1.48 4.74 9.93
N ALA A 109 1.11 6.01 10.09
CA ALA A 109 1.43 6.79 11.29
C ALA A 109 0.60 6.40 12.52
N THR A 110 -0.58 5.80 12.31
CA THR A 110 -1.53 5.46 13.39
C THR A 110 -1.46 4.01 13.83
N HIS A 111 -0.76 3.15 13.09
CA HIS A 111 -0.67 1.71 13.35
C HIS A 111 0.76 1.27 13.67
N SER A 112 0.96 0.67 14.85
CA SER A 112 2.29 0.27 15.34
C SER A 112 2.94 -0.87 14.54
N ASN A 113 2.14 -1.70 13.87
CA ASN A 113 2.58 -2.78 13.00
C ASN A 113 2.88 -2.33 11.56
N TRP A 114 2.90 -1.03 11.29
CA TRP A 114 3.29 -0.52 9.98
C TRP A 114 4.77 -0.12 9.95
N ARG A 115 5.40 -0.32 8.79
CA ARG A 115 6.75 0.15 8.48
C ARG A 115 6.72 0.86 7.14
N THR A 116 6.97 2.17 7.16
CA THR A 116 7.10 2.97 5.94
C THR A 116 8.55 2.96 5.47
N ILE A 117 8.77 2.52 4.24
CA ILE A 117 10.06 2.59 3.56
C ILE A 117 9.99 3.75 2.57
N ASN A 118 10.71 4.82 2.87
CA ASN A 118 10.91 5.90 1.90
C ASN A 118 11.80 5.38 0.76
N CYS A 119 11.20 5.10 -0.39
CA CYS A 119 11.91 4.59 -1.56
C CYS A 119 12.64 5.70 -2.34
N VAL A 120 12.42 6.96 -1.98
CA VAL A 120 12.98 8.13 -2.66
C VAL A 120 13.60 9.13 -1.66
N PRO A 121 14.62 8.72 -0.88
CA PRO A 121 15.37 9.66 -0.05
C PRO A 121 16.03 10.73 -0.92
N ASP A 122 15.97 11.99 -0.47
CA ASP A 122 16.56 13.15 -1.15
C ASP A 122 16.16 13.31 -2.63
N GLY A 123 14.96 12.81 -2.99
CA GLY A 123 14.44 12.88 -4.36
C GLY A 123 15.07 11.87 -5.34
N LYS A 124 15.90 10.94 -4.85
CA LYS A 124 16.50 9.88 -5.67
C LYS A 124 15.88 8.52 -5.35
N MET A 125 15.35 7.85 -6.37
CA MET A 125 14.83 6.49 -6.23
C MET A 125 15.96 5.54 -5.83
N LEU A 126 15.74 4.77 -4.76
CA LEU A 126 16.61 3.67 -4.37
C LEU A 126 16.56 2.56 -5.41
N ASP A 127 17.67 1.82 -5.55
CA ASP A 127 17.66 0.59 -6.32
C ASP A 127 16.92 -0.54 -5.58
N VAL A 128 16.63 -1.61 -6.33
CA VAL A 128 15.86 -2.76 -5.83
C VAL A 128 16.56 -3.45 -4.67
N GLU A 129 17.89 -3.53 -4.70
CA GLU A 129 18.68 -4.19 -3.65
C GLU A 129 18.60 -3.42 -2.33
N SER A 130 18.72 -2.09 -2.39
CA SER A 130 18.57 -1.20 -1.24
C SER A 130 17.18 -1.28 -0.63
N VAL A 131 16.13 -1.22 -1.47
CA VAL A 131 14.74 -1.38 -0.99
C VAL A 131 14.53 -2.77 -0.39
N SER A 132 15.07 -3.82 -1.01
CA SER A 132 14.98 -5.19 -0.51
C SER A 132 15.67 -5.35 0.86
N GLY A 133 16.81 -4.72 1.06
CA GLY A 133 17.50 -4.70 2.37
C GLY A 133 16.65 -4.07 3.45
N LEU A 134 16.04 -2.91 3.17
CA LEU A 134 15.14 -2.22 4.12
C LEU A 134 13.88 -3.02 4.44
N VAL A 135 13.32 -3.71 3.43
CA VAL A 135 12.19 -4.64 3.64
C VAL A 135 12.63 -5.80 4.53
N TRP A 136 13.79 -6.39 4.27
CA TRP A 136 14.32 -7.50 5.07
C TRP A 136 14.56 -7.07 6.52
N ASP A 137 15.15 -5.89 6.74
CA ASP A 137 15.38 -5.35 8.09
C ASP A 137 14.09 -5.17 8.89
N ALA A 138 12.97 -4.86 8.22
CA ALA A 138 11.66 -4.77 8.84
C ALA A 138 11.04 -6.14 9.14
N VAL A 139 11.31 -7.16 8.32
CA VAL A 139 10.71 -8.49 8.42
C VAL A 139 11.48 -9.43 9.35
N GLN A 140 12.81 -9.44 9.27
CA GLN A 140 13.67 -10.38 9.98
C GLN A 140 13.42 -10.49 11.50
N PRO A 141 13.07 -9.41 12.25
CA PRO A 141 12.84 -9.52 13.70
C PRO A 141 11.54 -10.24 14.06
N LEU A 142 10.64 -10.43 13.09
CA LEU A 142 9.36 -11.11 13.27
C LEU A 142 9.40 -12.59 12.88
N LEU A 143 10.49 -13.02 12.23
CA LEU A 143 10.62 -14.40 11.80
C LEU A 143 10.86 -15.32 13.00
N PRO A 144 10.29 -16.54 12.99
CA PRO A 144 10.60 -17.52 14.02
C PRO A 144 12.12 -17.79 14.04
N LEU A 145 12.67 -17.95 15.25
CA LEU A 145 14.06 -18.36 15.39
C LEU A 145 14.26 -19.74 14.75
N PRO A 146 15.38 -19.96 14.04
CA PRO A 146 15.68 -21.23 13.37
C PRO A 146 15.84 -22.40 14.35
#